data_AF-A0A8S1RNT7-F1
#
_entry.id   AF-A0A8S1RNT7-F1
#
_cell.length_a   1.000
_cell.length_b   1.000
_cell.length_c   1.000
_cell.angle_alpha   90.00
_cell.angle_beta   90.00
_cell.angle_gamma   90.00
#
_symmetry.space_group_name_H-M   'P 1'
#
loop_
_entity.id
_entity.type
_entity.pdbx_description
1 polymer ?
#
loop_
_entity_poly.entity_id
_entity_poly.type
_entity_poly.pdbx_seq_one_letter_code
_entity_poly.pdbx_strand_id
1 'polypeptide(L)'
;MSKEQNKVISCGYDSLLLVIEYQQHSSIFVFKQKIYVDQWDYRVCFINNHVFTFQPSFQIYTFDQQTQQYIKYYNIPVKSGGQLCSSLFPSIFNHIKILSLSKMDVTQIQLNLFKSKMNKEVNHTFFQLEQSINCKVDHYYYQCFKNKLLIKQITFN
;
A
#
# COMPACT_ATOMS: atom_id res chain seq x y z
N MET A 1 -0.36 10.53 -2.65
CA MET A 1 0.52 11.49 -1.97
C MET A 1 0.68 11.07 -0.51
N SER A 2 1.71 11.56 0.18
CA SER A 2 1.88 11.39 1.62
C SER A 2 0.79 12.13 2.41
N LYS A 3 0.71 11.87 3.72
CA LYS A 3 -0.27 12.51 4.61
C LYS A 3 -0.09 14.02 4.69
N GLU A 4 1.15 14.48 4.71
CA GLU A 4 1.51 15.91 4.65
C GLU A 4 1.39 16.52 3.25
N GLN A 5 1.04 15.72 2.23
CA GLN A 5 0.93 16.15 0.84
C GLN A 5 2.22 16.76 0.26
N ASN A 6 3.36 16.52 0.92
CA ASN A 6 4.67 16.99 0.49
C ASN A 6 5.47 15.93 -0.29
N LYS A 7 5.00 14.68 -0.37
CA LYS A 7 5.70 13.60 -1.06
C LYS A 7 4.76 12.85 -2.00
N VAL A 8 5.31 12.45 -3.14
CA VAL A 8 4.65 11.69 -4.19
C VAL A 8 5.55 10.53 -4.58
N ILE A 9 4.95 9.35 -4.75
CA ILE A 9 5.61 8.23 -5.43
C ILE A 9 4.92 8.08 -6.77
N SER A 10 5.69 8.15 -7.85
CA SER A 10 5.26 7.73 -9.18
C SER A 10 5.70 6.28 -9.41
N CYS A 11 4.88 5.50 -10.10
CA CYS A 11 5.16 4.13 -10.49
C CYS A 11 4.66 3.87 -11.91
N GLY A 12 5.35 3.03 -12.66
CA GLY A 12 5.07 2.77 -14.06
C GLY A 12 5.44 1.36 -14.51
N TYR A 13 5.14 1.04 -15.78
CA TYR A 13 5.46 -0.25 -16.41
C TYR A 13 6.96 -0.54 -16.49
N ASP A 14 7.80 0.48 -16.37
CA ASP A 14 9.26 0.40 -16.39
C ASP A 14 9.87 -0.19 -15.11
N SER A 15 9.04 -0.69 -14.19
CA SER A 15 9.46 -1.28 -12.91
C SER A 15 10.32 -0.33 -12.08
N LEU A 16 9.97 0.96 -12.16
CA LEU A 16 10.64 2.05 -11.48
C LEU A 16 9.66 2.79 -10.58
N LEU A 17 10.05 3.01 -9.33
CA LEU A 17 9.39 3.97 -8.46
C LEU A 17 10.22 5.25 -8.42
N LEU A 18 9.56 6.39 -8.58
CA LEU A 18 10.17 7.71 -8.46
C LEU A 18 9.66 8.37 -7.18
N VAL A 19 10.57 8.63 -6.24
CA VAL A 19 10.27 9.44 -5.06
C VAL A 19 10.43 10.90 -5.44
N ILE A 20 9.37 11.68 -5.27
CA ILE A 20 9.31 13.08 -5.61
C ILE A 20 8.83 13.85 -4.38
N GLU A 21 9.51 14.95 -4.05
CA GLU A 21 9.21 15.74 -2.84
C GLU A 21 8.98 17.21 -3.20
N TYR A 22 7.97 17.79 -2.56
CA TYR A 22 7.64 19.20 -2.68
C TYR A 22 8.60 20.05 -1.85
N GLN A 23 9.27 20.99 -2.50
CA GLN A 23 10.11 21.99 -1.84
C GLN A 23 9.31 23.25 -1.59
N GLN A 24 9.10 23.61 -0.32
CA GLN A 24 8.29 24.76 0.07
C GLN A 24 8.87 26.10 -0.44
N HIS A 25 10.20 26.29 -0.33
CA HIS A 25 10.84 27.56 -0.72
C HIS A 25 10.70 27.89 -2.20
N SER A 26 10.79 26.87 -3.06
CA SER A 26 10.74 27.00 -4.52
C SER A 26 9.37 26.66 -5.09
N SER A 27 8.45 26.14 -4.27
CA SER A 27 7.11 25.69 -4.66
C SER A 27 7.08 24.71 -5.85
N ILE A 28 8.08 23.83 -5.91
CA ILE A 28 8.21 22.83 -6.98
C ILE A 28 8.36 21.42 -6.41
N PHE A 29 7.96 20.43 -7.21
CA PHE A 29 8.26 19.03 -6.96
C PHE A 29 9.63 18.67 -7.52
N VAL A 30 10.50 18.13 -6.67
CA VAL A 30 11.86 17.74 -7.02
C VAL A 30 12.02 16.23 -6.90
N PHE A 31 12.61 15.65 -7.92
CA PHE A 31 12.97 14.23 -7.95
C PHE A 31 14.05 13.94 -6.89
N LYS A 32 13.83 12.91 -6.06
CA LYS A 32 14.72 12.54 -4.94
C LYS A 32 15.40 11.19 -5.11
N GLN A 33 14.66 10.18 -5.59
CA GLN A 33 15.17 8.81 -5.59
C GLN A 33 14.52 7.95 -6.68
N LYS A 34 15.33 7.09 -7.30
CA LYS A 34 14.88 6.00 -8.17
C LYS A 34 14.95 4.70 -7.37
N ILE A 35 13.88 3.91 -7.39
CA ILE A 35 13.84 2.59 -6.77
C ILE A 35 13.42 1.58 -7.84
N TYR A 36 14.31 0.65 -8.15
CA TYR A 36 14.00 -0.44 -9.06
C TYR A 36 13.25 -1.54 -8.30
N VAL A 37 12.17 -2.04 -8.89
CA VAL A 37 11.35 -3.12 -8.33
C VAL A 37 11.38 -4.33 -9.25
N ASP A 38 11.23 -5.51 -8.66
CA ASP A 38 11.27 -6.77 -9.41
C ASP A 38 10.05 -6.92 -10.36
N GLN A 39 8.93 -6.31 -9.99
CA GLN A 39 7.68 -6.37 -10.75
C GLN A 39 6.97 -5.00 -10.66
N TRP A 40 6.52 -4.50 -11.81
CA TRP A 40 5.75 -3.25 -11.90
C TRP A 40 4.31 -3.42 -11.38
N ASP A 41 3.73 -2.31 -10.93
CA ASP A 41 2.32 -2.15 -10.56
C ASP A 41 2.00 -0.65 -10.42
N TYR A 42 0.73 -0.34 -10.17
CA TYR A 42 0.22 1.02 -9.95
C TYR A 42 -0.15 1.30 -8.50
N ARG A 43 -0.03 0.30 -7.64
CA ARG A 43 -0.58 0.34 -6.29
C ARG A 43 0.50 0.74 -5.30
N VAL A 44 0.56 2.05 -5.05
CA VAL A 44 1.33 2.64 -3.94
C VAL A 44 0.36 3.20 -2.90
N CYS A 45 0.65 2.97 -1.62
CA CYS A 45 -0.12 3.58 -0.53
C CYS A 45 0.81 4.04 0.60
N PHE A 46 0.75 5.33 0.93
CA PHE A 46 1.46 5.86 2.09
C PHE A 46 0.76 5.45 3.38
N ILE A 47 1.52 4.87 4.31
CA ILE A 47 1.10 4.60 5.69
C ILE A 47 1.34 5.84 6.56
N ASN A 48 2.39 6.59 6.28
CA ASN A 48 2.71 7.90 6.85
C ASN A 48 3.76 8.58 5.95
N ASN A 49 4.42 9.64 6.40
CA ASN A 49 5.39 10.39 5.58
C ASN A 49 6.75 9.71 5.43
N HIS A 50 6.99 8.63 6.17
CA HIS A 50 8.24 7.86 6.20
C HIS A 50 8.04 6.41 5.79
N VAL A 51 6.81 5.95 5.59
CA VAL A 51 6.51 4.56 5.28
C VAL A 51 5.44 4.50 4.20
N PHE A 52 5.71 3.72 3.16
CA PHE A 52 4.73 3.40 2.13
C PHE A 52 4.77 1.92 1.78
N THR A 53 3.67 1.47 1.17
CA THR A 53 3.52 0.12 0.61
C THR A 53 3.49 0.19 -0.90
N PHE A 54 4.01 -0.84 -1.54
CA PHE A 54 3.95 -1.08 -2.97
C PHE A 54 3.45 -2.50 -3.20
N GLN A 55 2.60 -2.71 -4.21
CA GLN A 55 2.19 -4.04 -4.70
C GLN A 55 2.82 -4.26 -6.09
N PRO A 56 2.92 -5.48 -6.63
CA PRO A 56 2.00 -6.60 -6.47
C PRO A 56 2.34 -7.53 -5.29
N SER A 57 3.62 -7.73 -4.99
CA SER A 57 4.04 -8.29 -3.71
C SER A 57 3.94 -7.19 -2.66
N PHE A 58 3.27 -7.40 -1.52
CA PHE A 58 3.03 -6.35 -0.54
C PHE A 58 4.35 -5.95 0.14
N GLN A 59 5.08 -5.05 -0.51
CA GLN A 59 6.39 -4.56 -0.12
C GLN A 59 6.23 -3.30 0.72
N ILE A 60 7.01 -3.20 1.78
CA ILE A 60 7.04 -2.06 2.69
C ILE A 60 8.37 -1.35 2.50
N TYR A 61 8.29 -0.05 2.26
CA TYR A 61 9.44 0.85 2.14
C TYR A 61 9.44 1.80 3.32
N THR A 62 10.62 2.00 3.92
CA THR A 62 10.82 2.91 5.06
C THR A 62 11.88 3.93 4.70
N PHE A 63 11.66 5.18 5.09
CA PHE A 63 12.61 6.27 4.94
C PHE A 63 13.73 6.11 5.96
N ASP A 64 14.94 5.89 5.48
CA ASP A 64 16.15 5.87 6.28
C ASP A 64 16.68 7.30 6.48
N GLN A 65 16.77 7.71 7.74
CA GLN A 65 17.23 9.04 8.14
C GLN A 65 18.72 9.26 7.85
N GLN A 66 19.54 8.20 7.79
CA GLN A 66 20.98 8.34 7.54
C GLN A 66 21.24 8.60 6.06
N THR A 67 20.66 7.78 5.19
CA THR A 67 20.82 7.91 3.74
C THR A 67 19.87 8.92 3.10
N GLN A 68 18.85 9.38 3.84
CA GLN A 68 17.76 10.23 3.34
C GLN A 68 17.06 9.60 2.12
N GLN A 69 16.92 8.28 2.14
CA GLN A 69 16.36 7.48 1.05
C GLN A 69 15.34 6.47 1.59
N TYR A 70 14.36 6.12 0.76
CA TYR A 70 13.49 4.98 1.05
C TYR A 70 14.19 3.67 0.72
N ILE A 71 14.20 2.75 1.66
CA ILE A 71 14.76 1.42 1.50
C ILE A 71 13.65 0.37 1.61
N LYS A 72 13.77 -0.71 0.84
CA LYS A 72 12.89 -1.88 0.96
C LYS A 72 13.17 -2.53 2.31
N TYR A 73 12.18 -2.48 3.20
CA TYR A 73 12.34 -2.98 4.56
C TYR A 73 11.85 -4.42 4.69
N TYR A 74 10.64 -4.68 4.19
CA TYR A 74 9.98 -5.96 4.39
C TYR A 74 9.08 -6.31 3.22
N ASN A 75 8.88 -7.61 2.98
CA ASN A 75 7.95 -8.11 1.97
C ASN A 75 6.98 -9.08 2.64
N ILE A 76 5.68 -8.83 2.49
CA ILE A 76 4.65 -9.76 2.94
C ILE A 76 4.20 -10.59 1.75
N PRO A 77 4.44 -11.92 1.76
CA PRO A 77 3.93 -12.78 0.71
C PRO A 77 2.40 -12.76 0.76
N VAL A 78 1.81 -12.08 -0.22
CA VAL A 78 0.38 -12.14 -0.49
C VAL A 78 0.16 -13.10 -1.65
N LYS A 79 -0.86 -13.95 -1.56
CA LYS A 79 -1.23 -14.82 -2.68
C LYS A 79 -1.77 -13.96 -3.82
N SER A 80 -0.93 -13.55 -4.76
CA SER A 80 -1.40 -12.89 -5.97
C SER A 80 -2.21 -13.88 -6.80
N GLY A 81 -3.45 -13.53 -7.15
CA GLY A 81 -4.11 -14.16 -8.29
C GLY A 81 -3.24 -13.85 -9.51
N GLY A 82 -2.76 -14.88 -10.21
CA GLY A 82 -1.79 -14.74 -11.32
C GLY A 82 -2.35 -14.05 -12.57
N GLN A 83 -3.40 -13.24 -12.45
CA GLN A 83 -4.08 -12.56 -13.54
C GLN A 83 -3.85 -11.05 -13.47
N LEU A 84 -3.60 -10.44 -14.63
CA LEU A 84 -3.43 -9.01 -14.77
C LEU A 84 -4.77 -8.30 -14.48
N CYS A 85 -4.82 -7.49 -13.42
CA CYS A 85 -5.96 -6.62 -13.18
C CYS A 85 -5.93 -5.44 -14.16
N SER A 86 -6.90 -5.32 -15.06
CA SER A 86 -7.07 -4.10 -15.87
C SER A 86 -7.72 -2.95 -15.09
N SER A 87 -8.30 -3.24 -13.92
CA SER A 87 -8.95 -2.22 -13.10
C SER A 87 -8.00 -1.65 -12.05
N LEU A 88 -7.74 -0.35 -12.13
CA LEU A 88 -6.98 0.41 -11.14
C LEU A 88 -7.82 0.59 -9.87
N PHE A 89 -7.59 -0.26 -8.88
CA PHE A 89 -8.14 -0.05 -7.55
C PHE A 89 -7.04 0.55 -6.67
N PRO A 90 -7.24 1.78 -6.17
CA PRO A 90 -6.25 2.40 -5.31
C PRO A 90 -6.09 1.58 -4.03
N SER A 91 -4.85 1.39 -3.61
CA SER A 91 -4.57 0.88 -2.27
C SER A 91 -4.85 1.98 -1.26
N ILE A 92 -5.69 1.70 -0.27
CA ILE A 92 -6.09 2.67 0.75
C ILE A 92 -5.67 2.14 2.12
N PHE A 93 -5.04 3.00 2.92
CA PHE A 93 -4.69 2.71 4.30
C PHE A 93 -5.59 3.51 5.25
N ASN A 94 -6.30 2.81 6.13
CA ASN A 94 -7.09 3.41 7.19
C ASN A 94 -6.23 3.50 8.46
N HIS A 95 -5.82 4.70 8.86
CA HIS A 95 -4.98 4.89 10.04
C HIS A 95 -5.68 4.56 11.38
N ILE A 96 -7.01 4.70 11.46
CA ILE A 96 -7.77 4.45 12.70
C ILE A 96 -7.77 2.96 13.01
N LYS A 97 -7.94 2.13 11.97
CA LYS A 97 -8.03 0.68 12.08
C LYS A 97 -6.74 -0.05 11.75
N ILE A 98 -5.77 0.70 11.23
CA ILE A 98 -4.51 0.21 10.71
C ILE A 98 -4.71 -0.90 9.66
N LEU A 99 -5.68 -0.69 8.78
CA LEU A 99 -6.10 -1.65 7.76
C LEU A 99 -5.69 -1.12 6.39
N SER A 100 -5.03 -1.94 5.57
CA SER A 100 -4.84 -1.68 4.14
C SER A 100 -5.88 -2.46 3.34
N LEU A 101 -6.46 -1.86 2.32
CA LEU A 101 -7.35 -2.53 1.37
C LEU A 101 -6.70 -2.49 0.01
N SER A 102 -6.57 -3.66 -0.62
CA SER A 102 -6.06 -3.81 -1.97
C SER A 102 -6.99 -4.69 -2.79
N LYS A 103 -7.16 -4.42 -4.08
CA LYS A 103 -7.72 -5.40 -5.04
C LYS A 103 -6.56 -5.92 -5.89
N MET A 104 -6.49 -7.23 -6.09
CA MET A 104 -5.35 -7.89 -6.74
C MET A 104 -5.61 -8.24 -8.20
N ASP A 105 -6.80 -8.73 -8.57
CA ASP A 105 -7.12 -9.09 -9.97
C ASP A 105 -8.56 -8.68 -10.38
N VAL A 106 -8.89 -8.76 -11.68
CA VAL A 106 -10.21 -8.33 -12.21
C VAL A 106 -11.36 -9.17 -11.64
N THR A 107 -11.11 -10.47 -11.46
CA THR A 107 -12.11 -11.51 -11.18
C THR A 107 -12.23 -11.86 -9.69
N GLN A 108 -11.28 -11.41 -8.88
CA GLN A 108 -11.13 -11.70 -7.46
C GLN A 108 -10.65 -10.44 -6.75
N ILE A 109 -11.43 -10.01 -5.77
CA ILE A 109 -11.02 -8.97 -4.84
C ILE A 109 -10.45 -9.67 -3.62
N GLN A 110 -9.14 -9.54 -3.42
CA GLN A 110 -8.50 -10.06 -2.24
C GLN A 110 -8.33 -8.95 -1.19
N LEU A 111 -9.20 -8.94 -0.19
CA LEU A 111 -9.09 -8.01 0.92
C LEU A 111 -8.07 -8.55 1.92
N ASN A 112 -6.92 -7.88 2.01
CA ASN A 112 -5.87 -8.23 2.95
C ASN A 112 -5.94 -7.33 4.18
N LEU A 113 -6.42 -7.86 5.30
CA LEU A 113 -6.36 -7.17 6.58
C LEU A 113 -4.97 -7.35 7.17
N PHE A 114 -4.25 -6.24 7.25
CA PHE A 114 -2.99 -6.16 7.99
C PHE A 114 -3.24 -5.57 9.36
N LYS A 115 -2.48 -6.02 10.36
CA LYS A 115 -2.39 -5.38 11.67
C LYS A 115 -0.98 -4.86 11.86
N SER A 116 -0.87 -3.58 12.18
CA SER A 116 0.38 -3.00 12.64
C SER A 116 0.67 -3.50 14.03
N LYS A 117 1.91 -3.91 14.23
CA LYS A 117 2.49 -4.17 15.54
C LYS A 117 3.71 -3.27 15.66
N MET A 118 3.78 -2.54 16.76
CA MET A 118 4.96 -1.76 17.11
C MET A 118 5.91 -2.66 17.88
N ASN A 119 7.11 -2.90 17.33
CA ASN A 119 8.19 -3.47 18.11
C ASN A 119 8.83 -2.33 18.92
N LYS A 120 8.65 -2.38 20.24
CA LYS A 120 9.15 -1.34 21.16
C LYS A 120 10.69 -1.31 21.22
N GLU A 121 11.36 -2.43 21.02
CA GLU A 121 12.82 -2.51 21.12
C GLU A 121 13.50 -1.76 19.99
N VAL A 122 12.96 -1.89 18.78
CA VAL A 122 13.52 -1.26 17.57
C VAL A 122 12.79 0.03 17.19
N ASN A 123 11.72 0.42 17.90
CA ASN A 123 10.80 1.50 17.49
C ASN A 123 10.30 1.37 16.04
N HIS A 124 10.17 0.12 15.56
CA HIS A 124 9.75 -0.17 14.20
C HIS A 124 8.31 -0.67 14.17
N THR A 125 7.55 -0.16 13.20
CA THR A 125 6.23 -0.66 12.88
C THR A 125 6.36 -1.78 11.86
N PHE A 126 5.89 -2.99 12.19
CA PHE A 126 5.76 -4.09 11.25
C PHE A 126 4.29 -4.41 11.00
N PHE A 127 3.99 -4.91 9.81
CA PHE A 127 2.65 -5.33 9.45
C PHE A 127 2.60 -6.85 9.42
N GLN A 128 1.58 -7.41 10.06
CA GLN A 128 1.26 -8.82 9.97
C GLN A 128 -0.04 -8.97 9.19
N LEU A 129 -0.05 -9.86 8.20
CA LEU A 129 -1.29 -10.28 7.54
C LEU A 129 -2.12 -11.08 8.56
N GLU A 130 -3.24 -10.54 9.00
CA GLU A 130 -4.16 -11.22 9.92
C GLU A 130 -5.19 -12.05 9.15
N GLN A 131 -5.70 -11.48 8.05
CA GLN A 131 -6.74 -12.12 7.27
C GLN A 131 -6.60 -11.75 5.79
N SER A 132 -6.87 -12.72 4.92
CA SER A 132 -7.00 -12.52 3.48
C SER A 132 -8.33 -13.09 3.05
N ILE A 133 -9.19 -12.26 2.49
CA ILE A 133 -10.54 -12.65 2.06
C ILE A 133 -10.60 -12.58 0.55
N ASN A 134 -10.83 -13.71 -0.09
CA ASN A 134 -11.03 -13.77 -1.54
C ASN A 134 -12.52 -13.61 -1.85
N CYS A 135 -12.90 -12.47 -2.40
CA CYS A 135 -14.23 -12.21 -2.92
C CYS A 135 -14.21 -12.48 -4.43
N LYS A 136 -14.78 -13.62 -4.85
CA LYS A 136 -15.04 -13.88 -6.27
C LYS A 136 -16.05 -12.87 -6.82
N VAL A 137 -15.78 -12.34 -8.01
CA VAL A 137 -16.56 -11.27 -8.65
C VAL A 137 -17.74 -11.84 -9.45
N ASP A 138 -18.28 -13.00 -9.07
CA ASP A 138 -19.51 -13.52 -9.65
C ASP A 138 -20.69 -12.69 -9.13
N HIS A 139 -21.08 -11.63 -9.86
CA HIS A 139 -22.25 -10.75 -9.64
C HIS A 139 -22.51 -10.14 -8.24
N TYR A 140 -21.69 -10.43 -7.23
CA TYR A 140 -21.97 -10.12 -5.82
C TYR A 140 -20.95 -9.17 -5.17
N TYR A 141 -20.37 -8.24 -5.94
CA TYR A 141 -19.51 -7.17 -5.39
C TYR A 141 -20.19 -6.48 -4.19
N TYR A 142 -21.50 -6.23 -4.29
CA TYR A 142 -22.30 -5.65 -3.21
C TYR A 142 -22.48 -6.55 -1.99
N GLN A 143 -22.41 -7.89 -2.10
CA GLN A 143 -22.62 -8.78 -0.94
C GLN A 143 -21.39 -8.92 -0.05
N CYS A 144 -20.17 -8.93 -0.62
CA CYS A 144 -18.95 -8.97 0.21
C CYS A 144 -18.87 -7.74 1.13
N PHE A 145 -19.31 -6.58 0.64
CA PHE A 145 -19.48 -5.40 1.49
C PHE A 145 -20.74 -5.54 2.38
N LYS A 146 -21.92 -5.91 1.87
CA LYS A 146 -23.15 -6.01 2.69
C LYS A 146 -23.09 -7.03 3.84
N ASN A 147 -22.19 -8.01 3.82
CA ASN A 147 -22.01 -8.90 4.95
C ASN A 147 -21.57 -8.10 6.18
N LYS A 148 -22.51 -7.93 7.14
CA LYS A 148 -22.38 -7.10 8.35
C LYS A 148 -21.11 -7.37 9.16
N LEU A 149 -20.45 -8.51 9.01
CA LEU A 149 -19.19 -8.83 9.68
C LEU A 149 -18.00 -8.03 9.13
N LEU A 150 -17.83 -7.93 7.81
CA LEU A 150 -16.78 -7.09 7.21
C LEU A 150 -17.09 -5.62 7.39
N ILE A 151 -18.33 -5.19 7.10
CA ILE A 151 -18.71 -3.80 7.27
C ILE A 151 -18.62 -3.39 8.74
N LYS A 152 -19.03 -4.18 9.74
CA LYS A 152 -18.84 -3.75 11.14
C LYS A 152 -17.37 -3.64 11.56
N GLN A 153 -16.48 -4.48 11.03
CA GLN A 153 -15.05 -4.36 11.28
C GLN A 153 -14.42 -3.20 10.49
N ILE A 154 -14.94 -2.85 9.31
CA ILE A 154 -14.37 -1.86 8.37
C ILE A 154 -15.07 -0.49 8.45
N THR A 155 -16.31 -0.37 8.93
CA THR A 155 -17.10 0.88 8.97
C THR A 155 -16.38 1.97 9.74
N PHE A 156 -16.01 2.98 8.98
CA PHE A 156 -15.46 4.26 9.37
C PHE A 156 -16.48 4.94 10.28
N ASN A 157 -16.34 4.77 11.59
CA ASN A 157 -16.97 5.68 12.57
C ASN A 157 -16.04 6.87 12.76
#